data_AF-A0A840H6F5-F1
#
_entry.id   AF-A0A840H6F5-F1
#
_cell.length_a   1.000
_cell.length_b   1.000
_cell.length_c   1.000
_cell.angle_alpha   90.00
_cell.angle_beta   90.00
_cell.angle_gamma   90.00
#
_symmetry.space_group_name_H-M   'P 1'
#
loop_
_entity.id
_entity.type
_entity.pdbx_description
1 polymer ?
#
loop_
_entity_poly.entity_id
_entity_poly.type
_entity_poly.pdbx_seq_one_letter_code
_entity_poly.pdbx_strand_id
1 'polypeptide(L)' 'MRALLIILLLGMLAAAGYFAYSAMAVEGEPIPTEGYVALALGAGFSVIVGVGLMVLLFFSSRRGYDEPPHFR' A
#
# COMPACT_ATOMS: atom_id res chain seq x y z
N MET A 1 -24.26 -10.50 -5.17
CA MET A 1 -23.17 -9.94 -4.33
C MET A 1 -21.86 -9.78 -5.10
N ARG A 2 -21.28 -10.85 -5.67
CA ARG A 2 -20.02 -10.77 -6.46
C ARG A 2 -20.07 -9.75 -7.61
N ALA A 3 -21.12 -9.79 -8.43
CA ALA A 3 -21.28 -8.84 -9.53
C ALA A 3 -21.36 -7.38 -9.07
N LEU A 4 -22.00 -7.13 -7.92
CA LEU A 4 -22.14 -5.79 -7.35
C LEU A 4 -20.78 -5.25 -6.88
N LEU A 5 -19.96 -6.09 -6.24
CA LEU A 5 -18.58 -5.76 -5.87
C LEU A 5 -17.72 -5.47 -7.11
N ILE A 6 -17.84 -6.27 -8.16
CA ILE A 6 -17.10 -6.07 -9.41
C ILE A 6 -17.47 -4.72 -10.05
N ILE A 7 -18.77 -4.41 -10.14
CA ILE A 7 -19.25 -3.12 -10.66
C ILE A 7 -18.70 -1.95 -9.83
N LEU A 8 -18.71 -2.08 -8.50
CA LEU A 8 -18.18 -1.05 -7.60
C LEU A 8 -16.67 -0.85 -7.79
N LEU A 9 -15.90 -1.94 -7.86
CA LEU A 9 -14.45 -1.87 -8.09
C LEU A 9 -14.12 -1.29 -9.46
N LEU A 10 -14.85 -1.65 -10.51
CA LEU A 10 -14.70 -1.07 -11.85
C LEU A 10 -15.08 0.41 -11.86
N GLY A 11 -16.14 0.80 -11.16
CA GLY A 11 -16.51 2.20 -10.98
C GLY A 11 -15.41 3.00 -10.26
N MET A 12 -14.84 2.44 -9.20
CA MET A 12 -13.73 3.06 -8.47
C MET A 12 -12.47 3.17 -9.33
N LEU A 13 -12.17 2.15 -10.13
CA LEU A 13 -11.06 2.17 -11.09
C LEU A 13 -11.27 3.25 -12.16
N ALA A 14 -12.47 3.36 -12.72
CA ALA A 14 -12.80 4.39 -13.71
C ALA A 14 -12.69 5.79 -13.10
N ALA A 15 -13.18 5.99 -11.87
CA ALA A 15 -13.05 7.26 -11.16
C ALA A 15 -11.60 7.65 -10.89
N ALA A 16 -10.77 6.70 -10.43
CA ALA A 16 -9.33 6.93 -10.23
C ALA A 16 -8.61 7.25 -11.54
N GLY A 17 -8.93 6.54 -12.62
CA GLY A 17 -8.37 6.80 -13.95
C GLY A 17 -8.75 8.18 -14.49
N TYR A 18 -10.02 8.56 -14.34
CA TYR A 18 -10.50 9.89 -14.72
C TYR A 18 -9.79 10.99 -13.91
N PHE A 19 -9.67 10.82 -12.59
CA PHE A 19 -8.96 11.77 -11.73
C PHE A 19 -7.49 11.93 -12.16
N ALA A 20 -6.77 10.82 -12.37
CA ALA A 20 -5.38 10.86 -12.81
C ALA A 20 -5.22 11.56 -14.17
N TYR A 21 -6.08 11.23 -15.14
CA TYR A 21 -6.10 11.93 -16.43
C TYR A 21 -6.38 13.42 -16.27
N SER A 22 -7.37 13.80 -15.46
CA SER A 22 -7.73 15.19 -15.22
C SER A 22 -6.59 15.98 -14.58
N ALA A 23 -5.83 15.36 -13.67
CA ALA A 23 -4.69 15.98 -13.01
C ALA A 23 -3.52 16.20 -13.98
N MET A 24 -3.30 15.28 -14.92
CA MET A 24 -2.26 15.40 -15.96
C MET A 24 -2.63 16.41 -17.05
N ALA A 25 -3.93 16.69 -17.24
CA ALA A 25 -4.41 17.63 -18.26
C ALA A 25 -4.34 19.11 -17.81
N VAL A 26 -4.02 19.37 -16.55
CA VAL A 26 -3.88 20.72 -15.98
C VAL A 26 -2.39 21.02 -15.81
N GLU A 27 -1.96 22.18 -16.31
CA GLU A 27 -0.62 22.69 -15.97
C GLU A 27 -0.60 23.08 -14.49
N GLY A 28 0.16 22.34 -13.70
CA GLY A 28 0.35 22.57 -12.27
C GLY A 28 1.73 23.14 -11.96
N GLU A 29 1.86 23.78 -10.80
CA GLU A 29 3.16 24.13 -10.24
C GLU A 29 3.96 22.85 -9.92
N PRO A 30 5.27 22.80 -10.21
CA PRO A 30 6.12 21.71 -9.79
C PRO A 30 6.01 21.44 -8.28
N ILE A 31 6.09 20.17 -7.89
CA ILE A 31 6.11 19.79 -6.48
C ILE A 31 7.34 20.46 -5.83
N PRO A 32 7.17 21.20 -4.72
CA PRO A 32 8.28 21.84 -4.04
C PRO A 32 9.21 20.78 -3.41
N THR A 33 10.45 21.15 -3.12
CA THR A 33 11.47 20.20 -2.64
C THR A 33 11.04 19.47 -1.36
N GLU A 34 10.35 20.17 -0.46
CA GLU A 34 9.82 19.62 0.79
C GLU A 34 8.79 18.52 0.52
N GLY A 35 8.01 18.64 -0.56
CA GLY A 35 7.05 17.62 -0.99
C GLY A 35 7.72 16.32 -1.41
N TYR A 36 8.82 16.40 -2.17
CA TYR A 36 9.60 15.22 -2.54
C TYR A 36 10.30 14.59 -1.33
N VAL A 37 10.83 15.40 -0.41
CA VAL A 37 11.44 14.91 0.82
C VAL A 37 10.40 14.18 1.67
N ALA A 38 9.21 14.76 1.86
CA ALA A 38 8.12 14.11 2.58
C ALA A 38 7.69 12.79 1.93
N LEU A 39 7.56 12.76 0.59
CA LEU A 39 7.24 11.55 -0.16
C LEU A 39 8.30 10.46 0.04
N ALA A 40 9.58 10.80 -0.11
CA ALA A 40 10.69 9.87 0.02
C ALA A 40 10.78 9.29 1.44
N LEU A 41 10.66 10.14 2.47
CA LEU A 41 10.69 9.71 3.87
C LEU A 41 9.48 8.85 4.22
N GLY A 42 8.27 9.27 3.84
CA GLY A 42 7.04 8.54 4.12
C GLY A 42 6.99 7.18 3.42
N ALA A 43 7.31 7.14 2.13
CA ALA A 43 7.37 5.91 1.35
C ALA A 43 8.49 4.99 1.84
N GLY A 44 9.69 5.54 2.06
CA GLY A 44 10.85 4.80 2.55
C GLY A 44 10.59 4.17 3.93
N PHE A 45 10.05 4.94 4.87
CA PHE A 45 9.67 4.45 6.19
C PHE A 45 8.62 3.32 6.10
N SER A 46 7.60 3.49 5.26
CA SER A 46 6.57 2.46 5.04
C SER A 46 7.16 1.16 4.49
N VAL A 47 8.09 1.26 3.54
CA VAL A 47 8.80 0.10 2.99
C VAL A 47 9.66 -0.56 4.06
N ILE A 48 10.42 0.21 4.84
CA ILE A 48 11.25 -0.31 5.94
C ILE A 48 10.39 -1.09 6.94
N VAL A 49 9.26 -0.51 7.36
CA VAL A 49 8.33 -1.16 8.29
C VAL A 49 7.74 -2.42 7.65
N GLY A 50 7.27 -2.35 6.41
CA GLY A 50 6.71 -3.49 5.69
C GLY A 50 7.70 -4.65 5.55
N VAL A 51 8.94 -4.36 5.15
CA VAL A 51 10.03 -5.35 5.08
C VAL A 51 10.35 -5.91 6.46
N GLY A 52 10.47 -5.06 7.48
CA GLY A 52 10.71 -5.47 8.85
C GLY A 52 9.65 -6.45 9.37
N LEU A 53 8.38 -6.16 9.11
CA LEU A 53 7.26 -7.06 9.46
C LEU A 53 7.35 -8.40 8.72
N MET A 54 7.69 -8.40 7.43
CA MET A 54 7.87 -9.64 6.67
C MET A 54 9.04 -10.46 7.19
N VAL A 55 10.16 -9.82 7.54
CA VAL A 55 11.31 -10.50 8.17
C VAL A 55 10.91 -11.13 9.50
N LEU A 56 10.18 -10.41 10.35
CA LEU A 56 9.69 -10.93 11.62
C LEU A 56 8.75 -12.11 11.43
N LEU A 57 7.85 -12.04 10.45
CA LEU A 57 6.95 -13.14 10.09
C LEU A 57 7.74 -14.40 9.74
N PHE A 58 8.75 -14.30 8.85
CA PHE A 58 9.58 -15.46 8.52
C PHE A 58 10.41 -15.96 9.70
N PHE A 59 10.92 -15.06 10.53
CA PHE A 59 11.66 -15.43 11.74
C PHE A 59 10.78 -16.17 12.74
N SER A 60 9.53 -15.72 12.91
CA SER A 60 8.52 -16.34 13.78
C SER A 60 8.23 -17.77 13.34
N SER A 61 7.93 -17.94 12.06
CA SER A 61 7.67 -19.25 11.44
C SER A 61 8.85 -20.22 11.60
N ARG A 62 10.09 -19.76 11.39
CA ARG A 62 11.29 -20.61 11.54
C ARG A 62 11.55 -21.06 12.98
N ARG A 63 11.02 -20.37 13.98
CA ARG A 63 11.19 -20.69 15.41
C ARG A 63 10.00 -21.44 16.01
N GLY A 64 8.97 -21.74 15.21
CA GLY A 64 7.77 -22.41 15.70
C GLY A 64 6.90 -21.53 16.60
N TYR A 65 7.12 -20.21 16.62
CA TYR A 65 6.25 -19.29 17.39
C TYR A 65 4.84 -19.18 16.80
N ASP A 66 4.69 -19.51 15.52
CA ASP A 66 3.39 -19.54 14.84
C ASP A 66 2.67 -20.89 15.01
N GLU A 67 3.26 -21.86 15.71
CA GLU A 67 2.65 -23.19 15.91
C GLU A 67 1.63 -23.17 17.07
N PRO A 68 0.51 -23.90 16.94
CA PRO A 68 -0.48 -23.99 18.00
C PRO A 68 0.08 -24.73 19.23
N PRO A 69 -0.31 -24.36 20.46
CA PRO A 69 0.19 -24.99 21.67
C PRO A 69 -0.18 -26.48 21.72
N HIS A 70 0.82 -27.33 21.92
CA HIS A 70 0.61 -28.75 22.16
C HIS A 70 0.15 -28.98 23.61
N PHE A 71 -1.16 -29.08 23.83
CA PHE A 71 -1.70 -29.62 25.08
C PHE A 71 -1.48 -31.14 25.12
N ARG A 72 -0.92 -31.64 26.23
CA ARG A 72 -0.90 -33.07 26.58
C ARG A 72 -2.08 -33.39 27.49
#